data_AF-A0A961Y490-F1
#
_entry.id   AF-A0A961Y490-F1
#
_cell.length_a   1.000
_cell.length_b   1.000
_cell.length_c   1.000
_cell.angle_alpha   90.00
_cell.angle_beta   90.00
_cell.angle_gamma   90.00
#
_symmetry.space_group_name_H-M   'P 1'
#
loop_
_entity.id
_entity.type
_entity.pdbx_description
1 polymer ?
#
loop_
_entity_poly.entity_id
_entity_poly.type
_entity_poly.pdbx_seq_one_letter_code
_entity_poly.pdbx_strand_id
1 'polypeptide(L)'
;MKNFPHQFANIDRLTAALRTAVDTINAGREFGRDDVFGPDLARSGVYTFRGDGDLEENLAAEALKPRASRGTETAAREMRRFLILAGFIDHDEISDTYVLTPKGNELLATDNPTVISALWREAMLALELEDAEGNKSHPYRTLLRLVSDNPGIDNYKLMLAFENRDDSDAEYTRISNLLDLDFNQLIHAIGVGESKARNAVKILPSIADQV
;
A
#
# COMPACT_ATOMS: atom_id res chain seq x y z
N MET A 1 -14.98 -0.34 -5.03
CA MET A 1 -13.88 -0.03 -4.10
C MET A 1 -12.57 -0.71 -4.48
N LYS A 2 -11.58 0.11 -4.81
CA LYS A 2 -10.19 -0.24 -5.13
C LYS A 2 -9.49 -0.89 -3.93
N ASN A 3 -8.56 -1.80 -4.21
CA ASN A 3 -7.77 -2.48 -3.17
C ASN A 3 -6.41 -1.79 -3.05
N PHE A 4 -6.09 -1.29 -1.87
CA PHE A 4 -4.71 -0.87 -1.59
C PHE A 4 -3.81 -2.13 -1.49
N PRO A 5 -2.60 -2.13 -2.07
CA PRO A 5 -1.87 -3.37 -2.26
C PRO A 5 -1.51 -4.10 -0.97
N HIS A 6 -1.25 -3.43 0.14
CA HIS A 6 -0.82 -4.05 1.40
C HIS A 6 -1.51 -3.43 2.63
N GLN A 7 -1.29 -4.01 3.81
CA GLN A 7 -1.87 -3.52 5.07
C GLN A 7 -0.93 -2.65 5.93
N PHE A 8 0.32 -2.45 5.52
CA PHE A 8 1.27 -1.61 6.25
C PHE A 8 0.92 -0.12 6.09
N ALA A 9 0.99 0.65 7.17
CA ALA A 9 0.65 2.07 7.15
C ALA A 9 1.73 2.96 7.76
N ASN A 10 2.90 2.43 8.11
CA ASN A 10 4.00 3.15 8.74
C ASN A 10 5.12 3.44 7.72
N ILE A 11 5.48 4.71 7.53
CA ILE A 11 6.41 5.13 6.47
C ILE A 11 7.84 4.60 6.68
N ASP A 12 8.27 4.43 7.93
CA ASP A 12 9.60 3.87 8.23
C ASP A 12 9.66 2.40 7.80
N ARG A 13 8.60 1.64 8.07
CA ARG A 13 8.46 0.25 7.62
C ARG A 13 8.38 0.15 6.10
N LEU A 14 7.69 1.07 5.42
CA LEU A 14 7.65 1.12 3.96
C LEU A 14 9.03 1.47 3.38
N THR A 15 9.76 2.39 4.01
CA THR A 15 11.14 2.73 3.65
C THR A 15 12.09 1.54 3.87
N ALA A 16 11.93 0.80 4.97
CA ALA A 16 12.67 -0.43 5.23
C ALA A 16 12.36 -1.52 4.20
N ALA A 17 11.11 -1.60 3.73
CA ALA A 17 10.74 -2.51 2.64
C ALA A 17 11.44 -2.16 1.33
N LEU A 18 11.54 -0.87 0.99
CA LEU A 18 12.30 -0.41 -0.17
C LEU A 18 13.80 -0.73 -0.03
N ARG A 19 14.41 -0.50 1.14
CA ARG A 19 15.80 -0.91 1.42
C ARG A 19 15.99 -2.41 1.20
N THR A 20 15.09 -3.22 1.75
CA THR A 20 15.11 -4.69 1.58
C THR A 20 15.02 -5.11 0.12
N ALA A 21 14.16 -4.45 -0.67
CA ALA A 21 14.02 -4.70 -2.11
C ALA A 21 15.34 -4.42 -2.84
N VAL A 22 15.95 -3.27 -2.56
CA VAL A 22 17.22 -2.85 -3.18
C VAL A 22 18.37 -3.76 -2.79
N ASP A 23 18.46 -4.18 -1.53
CA ASP A 23 19.47 -5.15 -1.07
C ASP A 23 19.30 -6.50 -1.79
N THR A 24 18.05 -6.92 -2.03
CA THR A 24 17.74 -8.15 -2.77
C THR A 24 18.20 -8.05 -4.23
N ILE A 25 17.89 -6.92 -4.90
CA ILE A 25 18.29 -6.64 -6.28
C ILE A 25 19.82 -6.57 -6.39
N ASN A 26 20.48 -5.81 -5.51
CA ASN A 26 21.93 -5.61 -5.53
C ASN A 26 22.72 -6.89 -5.21
N ALA A 27 22.14 -7.79 -4.41
CA ALA A 27 22.71 -9.11 -4.16
C ALA A 27 22.56 -10.08 -5.35
N GLY A 28 21.95 -9.64 -6.46
CA GLY A 28 21.70 -10.46 -7.64
C GLY A 28 20.65 -11.54 -7.43
N ARG A 29 19.79 -11.40 -6.41
CA ARG A 29 18.70 -12.34 -6.13
C ARG A 29 17.45 -11.94 -6.90
N GLU A 30 16.63 -12.93 -7.27
CA GLU A 30 15.43 -12.74 -8.08
C GLU A 30 14.31 -12.04 -7.28
N PHE A 31 14.36 -10.70 -7.18
CA PHE A 31 13.38 -9.89 -6.44
C PHE A 31 11.91 -10.09 -6.92
N GLY A 32 11.72 -10.41 -8.19
CA GLY A 32 10.39 -10.74 -8.74
C GLY A 32 9.76 -11.99 -8.13
N ARG A 33 10.55 -12.84 -7.47
CA ARG A 33 10.07 -14.06 -6.82
C ARG A 33 9.62 -13.82 -5.39
N ASP A 34 8.36 -14.17 -5.15
CA ASP A 34 7.72 -14.02 -3.84
C ASP A 34 8.38 -14.88 -2.75
N ASP A 35 8.88 -16.06 -3.12
CA ASP A 35 9.60 -16.98 -2.22
C ASP A 35 11.06 -16.56 -1.94
N VAL A 36 11.54 -15.50 -2.61
CA VAL A 36 12.81 -14.83 -2.31
C VAL A 36 12.55 -13.58 -1.48
N PHE A 37 11.75 -12.66 -2.00
CA PHE A 37 11.52 -11.35 -1.35
C PHE A 37 10.70 -11.47 -0.04
N GLY A 38 9.79 -12.44 0.07
CA GLY A 38 8.98 -12.65 1.27
C GLY A 38 9.80 -12.96 2.52
N PRO A 39 10.70 -13.97 2.47
CA PRO A 39 11.68 -14.20 3.54
C PRO A 39 12.56 -13.01 3.86
N ASP A 40 12.96 -12.22 2.86
CA ASP A 40 13.78 -11.02 3.08
C ASP A 40 13.02 -9.95 3.85
N LEU A 41 11.74 -9.73 3.53
CA LEU A 41 10.86 -8.86 4.30
C LEU A 41 10.70 -9.31 5.75
N ALA A 42 10.69 -10.62 6.00
CA ALA A 42 10.62 -11.14 7.36
C ALA A 42 11.93 -10.91 8.12
N ARG A 43 13.08 -11.16 7.47
CA ARG A 43 14.42 -10.94 8.04
C ARG A 43 14.72 -9.47 8.31
N SER A 44 14.16 -8.55 7.53
CA SER A 44 14.26 -7.11 7.78
C SER A 44 13.25 -6.57 8.79
N GLY A 45 12.39 -7.43 9.35
CA GLY A 45 11.36 -7.04 10.33
C GLY A 45 10.17 -6.28 9.73
N VAL A 46 10.08 -6.17 8.40
CA VAL A 46 8.93 -5.56 7.70
C VAL A 46 7.70 -6.46 7.82
N TYR A 47 7.89 -7.76 7.55
CA TYR A 47 6.89 -8.79 7.79
C TYR A 47 7.12 -9.45 9.15
N THR A 48 6.05 -9.74 9.88
CA THR A 48 6.12 -10.43 11.17
C THR A 48 5.15 -11.60 11.19
N PHE A 49 5.61 -12.73 11.73
CA PHE A 49 4.76 -13.87 12.01
C PHE A 49 3.89 -13.61 13.23
N ARG A 50 2.77 -14.34 13.34
CA ARG A 50 1.92 -14.28 14.54
C ARG A 50 2.51 -15.19 15.61
N GLY A 51 2.73 -14.66 16.82
CA GLY A 51 3.22 -15.40 17.98
C GLY A 51 4.72 -15.25 18.20
N ASP A 52 5.19 -15.74 19.35
CA ASP A 52 6.59 -15.69 19.76
C ASP A 52 7.28 -16.99 19.33
N GLY A 53 7.99 -16.96 18.19
CA GLY A 53 8.74 -18.10 17.68
C GLY A 53 10.02 -17.64 16.99
N ASP A 54 10.98 -18.55 16.85
CA ASP A 54 12.20 -18.27 16.11
C ASP A 54 11.87 -17.95 14.63
N LEU A 55 12.56 -16.96 14.08
CA LEU A 55 12.29 -16.46 12.73
C LEU A 55 12.55 -17.52 11.66
N GLU A 56 13.68 -18.25 11.76
CA GLU A 56 14.06 -19.22 10.74
C GLU A 56 13.21 -20.50 10.85
N GLU A 57 12.82 -20.89 12.06
CA GLU A 57 11.82 -21.95 12.26
C GLU A 57 10.46 -21.57 11.64
N ASN A 58 10.01 -20.33 11.85
CA ASN A 58 8.78 -19.82 11.25
C ASN A 58 8.86 -19.79 9.71
N LEU A 59 9.98 -19.35 9.15
CA LEU A 59 10.20 -19.34 7.70
C LEU A 59 10.23 -20.76 7.12
N ALA A 60 10.86 -21.72 7.81
CA ALA A 60 10.86 -23.12 7.41
C ALA A 60 9.44 -23.72 7.43
N ALA A 61 8.66 -23.44 8.49
CA ALA A 61 7.27 -23.87 8.59
C ALA A 61 6.39 -23.22 7.51
N GLU A 62 6.62 -21.94 7.20
CA GLU A 62 5.91 -21.22 6.15
C GLU A 62 6.15 -21.85 4.77
N ALA A 63 7.40 -22.22 4.46
CA ALA A 63 7.76 -22.86 3.20
C ALA A 63 7.06 -24.22 2.98
N LEU A 64 6.62 -24.89 4.05
CA LEU A 64 5.87 -26.15 3.97
C LEU A 64 4.38 -25.97 3.68
N LYS A 65 3.83 -24.77 3.84
CA LYS A 65 2.41 -24.49 3.56
C LYS A 65 2.13 -24.53 2.06
N PRO A 66 0.88 -24.81 1.63
CA PRO A 66 0.46 -24.54 0.26
C PRO A 66 0.73 -23.08 -0.10
N ARG A 67 1.15 -22.80 -1.35
CA ARG A 67 1.54 -21.45 -1.79
C ARG A 67 0.48 -20.38 -1.48
N ALA A 68 -0.80 -20.71 -1.68
CA ALA A 68 -1.92 -19.83 -1.39
C ALA A 68 -2.09 -19.48 0.11
N SER A 69 -1.45 -20.23 0.99
CA SER A 69 -1.48 -20.06 2.45
C SER A 69 -0.17 -19.50 3.00
N ARG A 70 0.77 -19.09 2.15
CA ARG A 70 2.04 -18.47 2.52
C ARG A 70 1.87 -16.96 2.61
N GLY A 71 1.74 -16.44 3.82
CA GLY A 71 1.63 -15.02 4.12
C GLY A 71 2.86 -14.21 3.71
N THR A 72 4.07 -14.78 3.80
CA THR A 72 5.30 -14.10 3.35
C THR A 72 5.30 -13.84 1.84
N GLU A 73 4.89 -14.83 1.04
CA GLU A 73 4.78 -14.67 -0.42
C GLU A 73 3.69 -13.67 -0.82
N THR A 74 2.56 -13.68 -0.10
CA THR A 74 1.50 -12.67 -0.31
C THR A 74 2.02 -11.27 0.02
N ALA A 75 2.68 -11.09 1.17
CA ALA A 75 3.27 -9.82 1.55
C ALA A 75 4.32 -9.32 0.55
N ALA A 76 5.15 -10.23 0.01
CA ALA A 76 6.13 -9.91 -1.01
C ALA A 76 5.47 -9.35 -2.29
N ARG A 77 4.45 -10.03 -2.80
CA ARG A 77 3.72 -9.63 -4.01
C ARG A 77 3.03 -8.28 -3.84
N GLU A 78 2.36 -8.11 -2.71
CA GLU A 78 1.64 -6.89 -2.34
C GLU A 78 2.58 -5.70 -2.14
N MET A 79 3.70 -5.91 -1.44
CA MET A 79 4.72 -4.88 -1.22
C MET A 79 5.43 -4.51 -2.52
N ARG A 80 5.80 -5.49 -3.34
CA ARG A 80 6.43 -5.22 -4.65
C ARG A 80 5.51 -4.39 -5.55
N ARG A 81 4.22 -4.76 -5.64
CA ARG A 81 3.22 -3.98 -6.37
C ARG A 81 3.13 -2.55 -5.83
N PHE A 82 3.13 -2.38 -4.52
CA PHE A 82 3.09 -1.05 -3.91
C PHE A 82 4.33 -0.20 -4.25
N LEU A 83 5.53 -0.74 -4.11
CA LEU A 83 6.77 -0.01 -4.40
C LEU A 83 6.85 0.46 -5.87
N ILE A 84 6.26 -0.33 -6.78
CA ILE A 84 6.10 0.03 -8.20
C ILE A 84 5.08 1.16 -8.36
N LEU A 85 3.88 1.00 -7.79
CA LEU A 85 2.82 2.03 -7.85
C LEU A 85 3.23 3.36 -7.19
N ALA A 86 4.07 3.30 -6.16
CA ALA A 86 4.63 4.48 -5.50
C ALA A 86 5.76 5.16 -6.31
N GLY A 87 6.21 4.53 -7.40
CA GLY A 87 7.24 5.06 -8.30
C GLY A 87 8.66 4.95 -7.75
N PHE A 88 8.90 4.06 -6.78
CA PHE A 88 10.24 3.85 -6.21
C PHE A 88 11.00 2.71 -6.90
N ILE A 89 10.29 1.75 -7.49
CA ILE A 89 10.87 0.66 -8.29
C ILE A 89 10.21 0.67 -9.66
N ASP A 90 11.02 0.60 -10.72
CA ASP A 90 10.53 0.31 -12.07
C ASP A 90 10.69 -1.19 -12.36
N HIS A 91 9.76 -1.73 -13.15
CA HIS A 91 9.80 -3.08 -13.69
C HIS A 91 9.92 -2.99 -15.21
N ASP A 92 11.02 -3.50 -15.75
CA ASP A 92 11.18 -3.69 -17.19
C ASP A 92 10.53 -5.02 -17.58
N GLU A 93 9.36 -4.95 -18.19
CA GLU A 93 8.59 -6.11 -18.63
C GLU A 93 9.31 -6.96 -19.69
N ILE A 94 10.26 -6.38 -20.46
CA ILE A 94 10.97 -7.11 -21.52
C ILE A 94 12.05 -8.00 -20.92
N SER A 95 12.83 -7.44 -19.99
CA SER A 95 13.92 -8.16 -19.34
C SER A 95 13.48 -8.88 -18.05
N ASP A 96 12.25 -8.65 -17.60
CA ASP A 96 11.70 -9.07 -16.30
C ASP A 96 12.61 -8.65 -15.13
N THR A 97 13.18 -7.45 -15.22
CA THR A 97 14.11 -6.92 -14.20
C THR A 97 13.52 -5.73 -13.47
N TYR A 98 13.99 -5.55 -12.24
CA TYR A 98 13.53 -4.49 -11.35
C TYR A 98 14.69 -3.57 -11.02
N VAL A 99 14.44 -2.26 -11.10
CA VAL A 99 15.46 -1.24 -10.87
C VAL A 99 14.94 -0.15 -9.95
N LEU A 100 15.83 0.36 -9.10
CA LEU A 100 15.52 1.50 -8.23
C LEU A 100 15.42 2.77 -9.06
N THR A 101 14.31 3.52 -8.93
CA THR A 101 14.12 4.78 -9.65
C THR A 101 14.98 5.90 -9.05
N PRO A 102 15.17 7.04 -9.74
CA PRO A 102 15.83 8.21 -9.14
C PRO A 102 15.16 8.67 -7.83
N LYS A 103 13.82 8.61 -7.78
CA LYS A 103 13.05 8.95 -6.58
C LYS A 103 13.29 7.96 -5.44
N GLY A 104 13.38 6.67 -5.76
CA GLY A 104 13.74 5.64 -4.79
C GLY A 104 15.16 5.84 -4.25
N ASN A 105 16.12 6.19 -5.11
CA ASN A 105 17.48 6.54 -4.70
C ASN A 105 17.50 7.74 -3.75
N GLU A 106 16.76 8.80 -4.06
CA GLU A 106 16.68 9.99 -3.22
C GLU A 106 16.11 9.67 -1.83
N LEU A 107 15.02 8.88 -1.78
CA LEU A 107 14.42 8.44 -0.52
C LEU A 107 15.39 7.62 0.33
N LEU A 108 16.21 6.76 -0.29
CA LEU A 108 17.17 5.92 0.44
C LEU A 108 18.46 6.65 0.81
N ALA A 109 18.82 7.72 0.11
CA ALA A 109 20.05 8.49 0.34
C ALA A 109 19.91 9.59 1.39
N THR A 110 18.69 9.88 1.85
CA THR A 110 18.41 10.95 2.81
C THR A 110 18.01 10.39 4.17
N ASP A 111 18.55 10.99 5.23
CA ASP A 111 18.11 10.76 6.61
C ASP A 111 17.30 11.95 7.16
N ASN A 112 17.00 12.96 6.32
CA ASN A 112 16.25 14.14 6.73
C ASN A 112 14.73 13.81 6.76
N PRO A 113 14.08 13.82 7.93
CA PRO A 113 12.67 13.43 8.05
C PRO A 113 11.72 14.30 7.22
N THR A 114 12.03 15.58 7.03
CA THR A 114 11.22 16.49 6.21
C THR A 114 11.27 16.10 4.73
N VAL A 115 12.44 15.71 4.24
CA VAL A 115 12.61 15.25 2.85
C VAL A 115 11.92 13.90 2.65
N ILE A 116 12.10 12.97 3.59
CA ILE A 116 11.43 11.65 3.58
C ILE A 116 9.90 11.84 3.51
N SER A 117 9.35 12.69 4.37
CA SER A 117 7.91 12.96 4.42
C SER A 117 7.40 13.57 3.11
N ALA A 118 8.14 14.52 2.54
CA ALA A 118 7.79 15.11 1.24
C ALA A 118 7.78 14.07 0.11
N LEU A 119 8.80 13.21 0.03
CA LEU A 119 8.90 12.16 -1.01
C LEU A 119 7.75 11.15 -0.90
N TRP A 120 7.40 10.74 0.32
CA TRP A 120 6.24 9.88 0.57
C TRP A 120 4.93 10.57 0.22
N ARG A 121 4.75 11.85 0.59
CA ARG A 121 3.56 12.64 0.23
C ARG A 121 3.38 12.70 -1.28
N GLU A 122 4.45 13.00 -2.01
CA GLU A 122 4.44 13.02 -3.47
C GLU A 122 4.15 11.64 -4.07
N ALA A 123 4.70 10.57 -3.49
CA ALA A 123 4.43 9.21 -3.94
C ALA A 123 2.94 8.86 -3.77
N MET A 124 2.35 9.21 -2.63
CA MET A 124 0.92 8.95 -2.37
C MET A 124 0.02 9.80 -3.27
N LEU A 125 0.39 11.06 -3.54
CA LEU A 125 -0.33 11.92 -4.49
C LEU A 125 -0.30 11.41 -5.93
N ALA A 126 0.75 10.69 -6.32
CA ALA A 126 0.92 10.11 -7.66
C ALA A 126 0.38 8.68 -7.78
N LEU A 127 0.07 8.02 -6.66
CA LEU A 127 -0.35 6.63 -6.62
C LEU A 127 -1.76 6.48 -7.25
N GLU A 128 -1.78 5.97 -8.47
CA GLU A 128 -2.99 5.59 -9.20
C GLU A 128 -3.37 4.15 -8.86
N LEU A 129 -4.64 3.93 -8.52
CA LEU A 129 -5.20 2.59 -8.34
C LEU A 129 -6.23 2.30 -9.41
N GLU A 130 -6.26 1.04 -9.84
CA GLU A 130 -7.26 0.50 -10.77
C GLU A 130 -8.17 -0.50 -10.04
N ASP A 131 -9.47 -0.46 -10.32
CA ASP A 131 -10.42 -1.48 -9.86
C ASP A 131 -10.64 -2.60 -10.90
N ALA A 132 -11.49 -3.57 -10.59
CA ALA A 132 -11.75 -4.72 -11.44
C ALA A 132 -12.46 -4.38 -12.76
N GLU A 133 -13.03 -3.18 -12.87
CA GLU A 133 -13.72 -2.68 -14.06
C GLU A 133 -12.78 -1.83 -14.94
N GLY A 134 -11.53 -1.64 -14.51
CA GLY A 134 -10.53 -0.84 -15.21
C GLY A 134 -10.63 0.66 -14.89
N ASN A 135 -11.46 1.08 -13.92
CA ASN A 135 -11.53 2.49 -13.56
C ASN A 135 -10.30 2.87 -12.73
N LYS A 136 -9.72 4.03 -13.06
CA LYS A 136 -8.46 4.51 -12.48
C LYS A 136 -8.66 5.84 -11.76
N SER A 137 -8.06 5.97 -10.60
CA SER A 137 -8.16 7.19 -9.79
C SER A 137 -7.01 7.31 -8.79
N HIS A 138 -6.93 8.44 -8.10
CA HIS A 138 -5.92 8.73 -7.08
C HIS A 138 -6.56 8.85 -5.68
N PRO A 139 -6.79 7.73 -4.97
CA PRO A 139 -7.47 7.72 -3.67
C PRO A 139 -6.90 8.73 -2.65
N TYR A 140 -5.59 8.93 -2.62
CA TYR A 140 -4.98 9.88 -1.68
C TYR A 140 -5.45 11.31 -1.92
N ARG A 141 -5.62 11.73 -3.19
CA ARG A 141 -6.15 13.06 -3.54
C ARG A 141 -7.60 13.20 -3.08
N THR A 142 -8.43 12.18 -3.31
CA THR A 142 -9.82 12.16 -2.85
C THR A 142 -9.90 12.22 -1.33
N LEU A 143 -9.03 11.50 -0.61
CA LEU A 143 -8.96 11.56 0.85
C LEU A 143 -8.66 12.98 1.35
N LEU A 144 -7.64 13.63 0.79
CA LEU A 144 -7.28 15.00 1.18
C LEU A 144 -8.42 15.99 0.91
N ARG A 145 -9.11 15.82 -0.23
CA ARG A 145 -10.28 16.64 -0.58
C ARG A 145 -11.44 16.42 0.39
N LEU A 146 -11.75 15.17 0.75
CA LEU A 146 -12.79 14.83 1.72
C LEU A 146 -12.53 15.49 3.08
N VAL A 147 -11.29 15.42 3.58
CA VAL A 147 -10.89 16.03 4.86
C VAL A 147 -10.95 17.56 4.78
N SER A 148 -10.50 18.15 3.66
CA SER A 148 -10.52 19.60 3.44
C SER A 148 -11.95 20.16 3.41
N ASP A 149 -12.85 19.50 2.68
CA ASP A 149 -14.22 19.99 2.46
C ASP A 149 -15.15 19.66 3.65
N ASN A 150 -14.78 18.68 4.49
CA ASN A 150 -15.60 18.22 5.62
C ASN A 150 -14.78 18.17 6.93
N PRO A 151 -14.46 19.32 7.55
CA PRO A 151 -13.75 19.34 8.82
C PRO A 151 -14.48 18.54 9.90
N GLY A 152 -13.77 17.62 10.56
CA GLY A 152 -14.35 16.74 11.58
C GLY A 152 -15.08 15.51 11.02
N ILE A 153 -14.88 15.18 9.74
CA ILE A 153 -15.38 13.94 9.12
C ILE A 153 -15.01 12.70 9.94
N ASP A 154 -15.97 11.79 10.12
CA ASP A 154 -15.71 10.52 10.79
C ASP A 154 -14.68 9.69 10.01
N ASN A 155 -13.66 9.17 10.70
CA ASN A 155 -12.59 8.39 10.07
C ASN A 155 -13.09 7.24 9.18
N TYR A 156 -14.19 6.58 9.55
CA TYR A 156 -14.72 5.47 8.76
C TYR A 156 -15.20 5.92 7.36
N LYS A 157 -15.59 7.18 7.19
CA LYS A 157 -16.03 7.73 5.90
C LYS A 157 -14.86 7.92 4.95
N LEU A 158 -13.62 8.01 5.43
CA LEU A 158 -12.43 8.15 4.59
C LEU A 158 -12.19 6.91 3.70
N MET A 159 -12.82 5.76 3.98
CA MET A 159 -12.79 4.61 3.06
C MET A 159 -13.41 4.92 1.70
N LEU A 160 -14.28 5.93 1.61
CA LEU A 160 -14.85 6.41 0.36
C LEU A 160 -13.81 6.91 -0.63
N ALA A 161 -12.61 7.29 -0.16
CA ALA A 161 -11.49 7.65 -1.02
C ALA A 161 -11.09 6.52 -1.98
N PHE A 162 -11.39 5.27 -1.65
CA PHE A 162 -11.14 4.10 -2.50
C PHE A 162 -12.30 3.75 -3.43
N GLU A 163 -13.42 4.47 -3.35
CA GLU A 163 -14.62 4.20 -4.13
C GLU A 163 -14.76 5.09 -5.37
N ASN A 164 -13.90 6.10 -5.50
CA ASN A 164 -13.81 6.91 -6.71
C ASN A 164 -13.52 6.04 -7.94
N ARG A 165 -14.36 6.16 -8.97
CA ARG A 165 -14.15 5.54 -10.28
C ARG A 165 -13.04 6.27 -11.03
N ASP A 166 -13.10 7.59 -11.05
CA ASP A 166 -12.13 8.50 -11.66
C ASP A 166 -11.88 9.73 -10.76
N ASP A 167 -11.05 10.67 -11.23
CA ASP A 167 -10.71 11.90 -10.50
C ASP A 167 -11.63 13.09 -10.84
N SER A 168 -12.77 12.86 -11.51
CA SER A 168 -13.67 13.93 -11.90
C SER A 168 -14.44 14.54 -10.73
N ASP A 169 -14.86 15.80 -10.88
CA ASP A 169 -15.73 16.47 -9.90
C ASP A 169 -17.10 15.81 -9.78
N ALA A 170 -17.61 15.21 -10.87
CA ALA A 170 -18.88 14.48 -10.85
C ALA A 170 -18.78 13.26 -9.94
N GLU A 171 -17.67 12.53 -10.02
CA GLU A 171 -17.42 11.37 -9.17
C GLU A 171 -17.18 11.77 -7.71
N TYR A 172 -16.44 12.86 -7.47
CA TYR A 172 -16.30 13.40 -6.13
C TYR A 172 -17.66 13.79 -5.53
N THR A 173 -18.54 14.43 -6.31
CA THR A 173 -19.89 14.78 -5.85
C THR A 173 -20.70 13.53 -5.50
N ARG A 174 -20.62 12.47 -6.32
CA ARG A 174 -21.27 11.18 -6.04
C ARG A 174 -20.83 10.62 -4.68
N ILE A 175 -19.54 10.66 -4.39
CA ILE A 175 -18.96 10.18 -3.14
C ILE A 175 -19.40 11.05 -1.96
N SER A 176 -19.35 12.36 -2.10
CA SER A 176 -19.73 13.30 -1.04
C SER A 176 -21.19 13.12 -0.61
N ASN A 177 -22.09 12.78 -1.54
CA ASN A 177 -23.49 12.46 -1.23
C ASN A 177 -23.68 11.21 -0.35
N LEU A 178 -22.63 10.39 -0.17
CA LEU A 178 -22.66 9.22 0.72
C LEU A 178 -22.28 9.56 2.17
N LEU A 179 -21.80 10.78 2.44
CA LEU A 179 -21.29 11.18 3.77
C LEU A 179 -22.38 11.27 4.85
N ASP A 180 -23.64 11.42 4.45
CA ASP A 180 -24.79 11.45 5.36
C ASP A 180 -25.19 10.06 5.86
N LEU A 181 -24.63 8.99 5.28
CA LEU A 181 -24.94 7.62 5.65
C LEU A 181 -24.16 7.17 6.90
N ASP A 182 -24.82 6.37 7.73
CA ASP A 182 -24.13 5.63 8.78
C ASP A 182 -23.23 4.53 8.19
N PHE A 183 -22.38 3.92 9.03
CA PHE A 183 -21.43 2.91 8.58
C PHE A 183 -22.10 1.73 7.85
N ASN A 184 -23.22 1.20 8.36
CA ASN A 184 -23.90 0.04 7.79
C ASN A 184 -24.57 0.38 6.46
N GLN A 185 -25.22 1.54 6.39
CA GLN A 185 -25.81 2.07 5.17
C GLN A 185 -24.75 2.30 4.11
N LEU A 186 -23.59 2.84 4.49
CA LEU A 186 -22.50 3.15 3.59
C LEU A 186 -21.88 1.89 2.99
N ILE A 187 -21.53 0.88 3.81
CA ILE A 187 -20.98 -0.38 3.29
C ILE A 187 -21.96 -1.14 2.40
N HIS A 188 -23.27 -1.05 2.70
CA HIS A 188 -24.32 -1.62 1.86
C HIS A 188 -24.43 -0.88 0.52
N ALA A 189 -24.43 0.46 0.55
CA ALA A 189 -24.52 1.30 -0.65
C ALA A 189 -23.35 1.08 -1.62
N ILE A 190 -22.14 0.85 -1.10
CA ILE A 190 -20.93 0.61 -1.92
C ILE A 190 -20.65 -0.88 -2.16
N GLY A 191 -21.50 -1.78 -1.64
CA GLY A 191 -21.40 -3.22 -1.88
C GLY A 191 -20.14 -3.90 -1.33
N VAL A 192 -19.59 -3.45 -0.19
CA VAL A 192 -18.39 -4.05 0.42
C VAL A 192 -18.70 -4.71 1.76
N GLY A 193 -17.96 -5.79 2.06
CA GLY A 193 -18.01 -6.40 3.39
C GLY A 193 -17.29 -5.55 4.44
N GLU A 194 -17.72 -5.68 5.70
CA GLU A 194 -17.18 -4.91 6.84
C GLU A 194 -15.65 -5.04 7.00
N SER A 195 -15.10 -6.23 6.79
CA SER A 195 -13.64 -6.45 6.87
C SER A 195 -12.87 -5.61 5.84
N LYS A 196 -13.38 -5.52 4.60
CA LYS A 196 -12.78 -4.72 3.53
C LYS A 196 -12.86 -3.23 3.85
N ALA A 197 -14.02 -2.76 4.32
CA ALA A 197 -14.23 -1.40 4.78
C ALA A 197 -13.25 -1.02 5.89
N ARG A 198 -13.15 -1.82 6.96
CA ARG A 198 -12.24 -1.55 8.09
C ARG A 198 -10.76 -1.52 7.69
N ASN A 199 -10.35 -2.29 6.69
CA ASN A 199 -8.98 -2.24 6.18
C ASN A 199 -8.70 -0.95 5.39
N ALA A 200 -9.65 -0.52 4.55
CA ALA A 200 -9.53 0.71 3.78
C ALA A 200 -9.39 1.95 4.68
N VAL A 201 -10.08 1.99 5.81
CA VAL A 201 -10.01 3.10 6.79
C VAL A 201 -8.62 3.27 7.41
N LYS A 202 -7.76 2.25 7.42
CA LYS A 202 -6.51 2.31 8.18
C LYS A 202 -5.35 2.91 7.40
N ILE A 203 -5.21 2.56 6.13
CA ILE A 203 -3.91 2.71 5.46
C ILE A 203 -3.63 4.16 5.08
N LEU A 204 -4.48 4.77 4.24
CA LEU A 204 -4.23 6.13 3.76
C LEU A 204 -4.33 7.18 4.86
N PRO A 205 -5.32 7.13 5.80
CA PRO A 205 -5.35 8.10 6.89
C PRO A 205 -4.10 8.03 7.76
N SER A 206 -3.63 6.83 8.14
CA SER A 206 -2.41 6.72 8.93
C SER A 206 -1.17 7.19 8.17
N ILE A 207 -1.07 6.97 6.86
CA ILE A 207 0.03 7.53 6.06
C ILE A 207 -0.08 9.06 6.02
N ALA A 208 -1.28 9.62 5.85
CA ALA A 208 -1.50 11.07 5.81
C ALA A 208 -1.05 11.77 7.10
N ASP A 209 -1.27 11.13 8.25
CA ASP A 209 -0.81 11.65 9.56
C ASP A 209 0.72 11.70 9.70
N GLN A 210 1.46 10.96 8.85
CA GLN A 210 2.92 10.85 8.89
C GLN A 210 3.63 11.76 7.88
N VAL A 211 2.94 12.34 6.88
CA VAL A 211 3.59 12.96 5.71
C VAL A 211 3.31 14.44 5.49
#